data_AF-A0A930B1Y1-F1
#
_entry.id   AF-A0A930B1Y1-F1
#
_cell.length_a   1.000
_cell.length_b   1.000
_cell.length_c   1.000
_cell.angle_alpha   90.00
_cell.angle_beta   90.00
_cell.angle_gamma   90.00
#
_symmetry.space_group_name_H-M   'P 1'
#
loop_
_entity.id
_entity.type
_entity.pdbx_description
1 polymer ?
#
loop_
_entity_poly.entity_id
_entity_poly.type
_entity_poly.pdbx_seq_one_letter_code
_entity_poly.pdbx_strand_id
1 'polypeptide(L)'
;AAARIMMAYSFALLVETFGDVPYYSYGSQGNEKFQALQLEKYISPVYATQKDIYMDLLKELKDAVADGNIENDSYVFSDGDYIFKTVDRMKRFANSLRLRLAIRLKNVEDAELRALAQQNIDELKGGTTVMQSEADTVELQFDKDDTNPAPIYKEYFVDNRVDYSPANSFVQLLKGQRGNFGVDPRLQKYFAPKGLSKYQARDKRYTESDNIDDYLGMPYGMNESMADFQFKSGRAVSLFSSKILQPDYAEVFMEYSEVCFLLSEANGWDNTWYKKGVEASMKKWGVDSAKITNFLSTIPAANEANVLTQKYIALYMNPNESWAEYRRTGYPHTLIKVGEETDLNIPTESGETKYKFESLVNGVNAIPERLLYPSAYKVINVENFQNALKSMGMGTDVMTKKLIFDRRN
;
A
#
# COMPACT_ATOMS: atom_id res chain seq x y z
N ALA A 1 -7.45 21.20 -11.29
CA ALA A 1 -7.12 19.78 -11.51
C ALA A 1 -6.37 19.11 -10.35
N ALA A 2 -5.14 19.55 -9.99
CA ALA A 2 -4.30 18.89 -8.97
C ALA A 2 -5.01 18.55 -7.65
N ALA A 3 -5.70 19.52 -7.04
CA ALA A 3 -6.46 19.31 -5.80
C ALA A 3 -7.59 18.26 -5.96
N ARG A 4 -8.27 18.22 -7.11
CA ARG A 4 -9.29 17.20 -7.40
C ARG A 4 -8.70 15.79 -7.45
N ILE A 5 -7.50 15.66 -8.03
CA ILE A 5 -6.78 14.38 -8.13
C ILE A 5 -6.34 13.88 -6.75
N MET A 6 -5.78 14.74 -5.90
CA MET A 6 -5.39 14.36 -4.53
C MET A 6 -6.60 14.09 -3.62
N MET A 7 -7.72 14.77 -3.87
CA MET A 7 -8.97 14.49 -3.18
C MET A 7 -9.52 13.12 -3.59
N ALA A 8 -9.48 12.77 -4.89
CA ALA A 8 -9.83 11.44 -5.38
C ALA A 8 -8.92 10.35 -4.77
N TYR A 9 -7.60 10.59 -4.68
CA TYR A 9 -6.68 9.70 -3.98
C TYR A 9 -7.06 9.51 -2.50
N SER A 10 -7.38 10.60 -1.80
CA SER A 10 -7.77 10.55 -0.39
C SER A 10 -9.08 9.79 -0.17
N PHE A 11 -10.08 10.01 -1.03
CA PHE A 11 -11.34 9.26 -0.96
C PHE A 11 -11.18 7.79 -1.36
N ALA A 12 -10.27 7.47 -2.29
CA ALA A 12 -9.92 6.08 -2.59
C ALA A 12 -9.40 5.37 -1.32
N LEU A 13 -8.49 5.99 -0.56
CA LEU A 13 -8.03 5.44 0.72
C LEU A 13 -9.17 5.23 1.72
N LEU A 14 -10.10 6.19 1.83
CA LEU A 14 -11.24 6.10 2.75
C LEU A 14 -12.18 4.95 2.39
N VAL A 15 -12.61 4.86 1.12
CA VAL A 15 -13.52 3.80 0.66
C VAL A 15 -12.86 2.43 0.76
N GLU A 16 -11.55 2.35 0.56
CA GLU A 16 -10.77 1.12 0.67
C GLU A 16 -10.51 0.71 2.11
N THR A 17 -10.63 1.62 3.07
CA THR A 17 -10.39 1.33 4.48
C THR A 17 -11.69 0.98 5.19
N PHE A 18 -12.77 1.72 4.92
CA PHE A 18 -14.01 1.68 5.68
C PHE A 18 -15.23 1.20 4.88
N GLY A 19 -15.16 1.14 3.55
CA GLY A 19 -16.34 0.91 2.71
C GLY A 19 -17.12 2.20 2.51
N ASP A 20 -18.44 2.18 2.73
CA ASP A 20 -19.29 3.36 2.50
C ASP A 20 -18.83 4.53 3.41
N VAL A 21 -18.70 5.74 2.88
CA VAL A 21 -18.20 6.92 3.63
C VAL A 21 -18.89 8.19 3.16
N PRO A 22 -18.96 9.26 3.98
CA PRO A 22 -19.29 10.58 3.48
C PRO A 22 -18.32 10.98 2.38
N TYR A 23 -18.86 11.30 1.20
CA TYR A 23 -18.08 11.56 -0.01
C TYR A 23 -18.40 12.93 -0.60
N TYR A 24 -17.42 13.53 -1.28
CA TYR A 24 -17.55 14.77 -2.02
C TYR A 24 -16.99 14.57 -3.43
N SER A 25 -17.68 15.14 -4.42
CA SER A 25 -17.24 15.17 -5.81
C SER A 25 -17.22 16.58 -6.34
N TYR A 26 -16.14 16.96 -7.02
CA TYR A 26 -16.05 18.25 -7.68
C TYR A 26 -16.94 18.33 -8.94
N GLY A 27 -16.97 17.29 -9.77
CA GLY A 27 -17.75 17.28 -11.01
C GLY A 27 -19.18 16.78 -10.87
N SER A 28 -19.59 16.37 -9.66
CA SER A 28 -20.96 15.97 -9.33
C SER A 28 -21.55 16.84 -8.19
N GLN A 29 -21.27 18.14 -8.21
CA GLN A 29 -21.82 19.09 -7.22
C GLN A 29 -23.36 19.05 -7.19
N GLY A 30 -23.94 18.95 -6.00
CA GLY A 30 -25.38 18.87 -5.82
C GLY A 30 -25.96 17.45 -5.86
N ASN A 31 -25.15 16.42 -6.13
CA ASN A 31 -25.58 15.04 -5.93
C ASN A 31 -25.92 14.81 -4.45
N GLU A 32 -27.18 14.46 -4.16
CA GLU A 32 -27.68 14.27 -2.80
C GLU A 32 -27.01 13.12 -2.06
N LYS A 33 -26.35 12.20 -2.77
CA LYS A 33 -25.52 11.14 -2.17
C LYS A 33 -24.15 11.65 -1.69
N PHE A 34 -23.68 12.79 -2.19
CA PHE A 34 -22.32 13.30 -2.02
C PHE A 34 -22.34 14.60 -1.18
N GLN A 35 -22.46 14.44 0.13
CA GLN A 35 -22.72 15.52 1.06
C GLN A 35 -21.50 15.96 1.89
N ALA A 36 -20.36 15.27 1.78
CA ALA A 36 -19.18 15.64 2.57
C ALA A 36 -18.65 17.03 2.17
N LEU A 37 -17.89 17.65 3.08
CA LEU A 37 -17.21 18.94 2.91
C LEU A 37 -18.14 20.13 2.58
N GLN A 38 -19.46 19.99 2.81
CA GLN A 38 -20.49 21.02 2.58
C GLN A 38 -21.18 21.37 3.90
N LEU A 39 -20.39 21.80 4.90
CA LEU A 39 -20.84 21.98 6.28
C LEU A 39 -21.98 22.99 6.45
N GLU A 40 -22.04 24.00 5.57
CA GLU A 40 -23.12 24.99 5.55
C GLU A 40 -24.49 24.41 5.18
N LYS A 41 -24.51 23.24 4.53
CA LYS A 41 -25.73 22.57 4.06
C LYS A 41 -26.01 21.27 4.82
N TYR A 42 -24.97 20.49 5.11
CA TYR A 42 -25.10 19.17 5.71
C TYR A 42 -24.24 19.04 6.97
N ILE A 43 -24.87 19.16 8.14
CA ILE A 43 -24.22 18.94 9.44
C ILE A 43 -23.98 17.45 9.74
N SER A 44 -24.78 16.57 9.12
CA SER A 44 -24.74 15.12 9.26
C SER A 44 -24.79 14.49 7.87
N PRO A 45 -23.68 14.46 7.12
CA PRO A 45 -23.68 14.01 5.74
C PRO A 45 -24.00 12.52 5.63
N VAL A 46 -24.76 12.15 4.59
CA VAL A 46 -24.99 10.74 4.24
C VAL A 46 -23.68 10.05 3.82
N TYR A 47 -23.67 8.73 3.94
CA TYR A 47 -22.56 7.88 3.50
C TYR A 47 -22.87 7.41 2.08
N ALA A 48 -22.01 7.77 1.12
CA ALA A 48 -22.13 7.29 -0.24
C ALA A 48 -21.73 5.82 -0.30
N THR A 49 -22.40 5.05 -1.17
CA THR A 49 -22.07 3.64 -1.37
C THR A 49 -20.71 3.50 -2.03
N GLN A 50 -19.99 2.41 -1.74
CA GLN A 50 -18.73 2.10 -2.44
C GLN A 50 -18.88 2.13 -3.96
N LYS A 51 -19.99 1.62 -4.50
CA LYS A 51 -20.29 1.65 -5.94
C LYS A 51 -20.33 3.08 -6.46
N ASP A 52 -21.15 3.94 -5.85
CA ASP A 52 -21.31 5.33 -6.28
C ASP A 52 -19.97 6.09 -6.20
N ILE A 53 -19.19 5.86 -5.14
CA ILE A 53 -17.86 6.45 -4.96
C ILE A 53 -16.92 6.02 -6.10
N TYR A 54 -16.80 4.73 -6.38
CA TYR A 54 -15.88 4.26 -7.43
C TYR A 54 -16.29 4.70 -8.83
N MET A 55 -17.60 4.75 -9.13
CA MET A 55 -18.09 5.30 -10.40
C MET A 55 -17.67 6.76 -10.56
N ASP A 56 -17.81 7.56 -9.51
CA ASP A 56 -17.41 8.97 -9.52
C ASP A 56 -15.89 9.15 -9.55
N LEU A 57 -15.11 8.39 -8.77
CA LEU A 57 -13.64 8.48 -8.78
C LEU A 57 -13.04 8.23 -10.16
N LEU A 58 -13.51 7.20 -10.88
CA LEU A 58 -13.04 6.91 -12.24
C LEU A 58 -13.37 8.05 -13.21
N LYS A 59 -14.55 8.65 -13.08
CA LYS A 59 -14.97 9.81 -13.87
C LYS A 59 -14.16 11.06 -13.51
N GLU A 60 -14.05 11.39 -12.24
CA GLU A 60 -13.36 12.59 -11.75
C GLU A 60 -11.88 12.62 -12.14
N LEU A 61 -11.19 11.48 -12.05
CA LEU A 61 -9.79 11.40 -12.50
C LEU A 61 -9.65 11.64 -14.00
N LYS A 62 -10.58 11.11 -14.81
CA LYS A 62 -10.60 11.34 -16.26
C LYS A 62 -10.89 12.81 -16.59
N ASP A 63 -11.91 13.39 -15.97
CA ASP A 63 -12.31 14.78 -16.19
C ASP A 63 -11.25 15.76 -15.69
N ALA A 64 -10.57 15.45 -14.58
CA ALA A 64 -9.49 16.28 -14.07
C ALA A 64 -8.27 16.32 -15.00
N VAL A 65 -7.98 15.23 -15.72
CA VAL A 65 -6.90 15.20 -16.74
C VAL A 65 -7.29 15.99 -17.98
N ALA A 66 -8.58 15.99 -18.35
CA ALA A 66 -9.12 16.64 -19.53
C ALA A 66 -9.55 18.11 -19.31
N ASP A 67 -9.32 18.66 -18.11
CA ASP A 67 -9.72 20.02 -17.76
C ASP A 67 -8.98 21.05 -18.65
N GLY A 68 -9.76 21.77 -19.47
CA GLY A 68 -9.24 22.75 -20.43
C GLY A 68 -8.61 23.99 -19.79
N ASN A 69 -8.75 24.16 -18.47
CA ASN A 69 -8.19 25.29 -17.72
C ASN A 69 -6.82 24.99 -17.11
N ILE A 70 -6.19 23.86 -17.46
CA ILE A 70 -4.85 23.52 -16.95
C ILE A 70 -3.80 24.37 -17.68
N GLU A 71 -3.12 25.22 -16.93
CA GLU A 71 -2.01 26.04 -17.41
C GLU A 71 -0.65 25.39 -17.05
N ASN A 72 0.17 25.13 -18.07
CA ASN A 72 1.45 24.43 -17.93
C ASN A 72 2.55 25.27 -17.24
N ASP A 73 2.52 26.60 -17.40
CA ASP A 73 3.56 27.52 -16.92
C ASP A 73 3.08 28.36 -15.73
N SER A 74 2.33 27.73 -14.81
CA SER A 74 1.85 28.41 -13.62
C SER A 74 2.82 28.22 -12.45
N TYR A 75 2.97 29.28 -11.64
CA TYR A 75 3.73 29.27 -10.38
C TYR A 75 3.33 28.10 -9.45
N VAL A 76 2.09 27.64 -9.57
CA VAL A 76 1.57 26.48 -8.83
C VAL A 76 2.44 25.25 -9.07
N PHE A 77 2.87 24.94 -10.30
CA PHE A 77 3.66 23.73 -10.55
C PHE A 77 5.17 23.95 -10.38
N SER A 78 5.68 25.16 -10.65
CA SER A 78 7.11 25.45 -10.50
C SER A 78 7.56 25.49 -9.04
N ASP A 79 6.76 26.13 -8.17
CA ASP A 79 7.16 26.45 -6.80
C ASP A 79 6.12 26.07 -5.74
N GLY A 80 4.82 26.13 -6.08
CA GLY A 80 3.75 25.86 -5.12
C GLY A 80 3.43 24.38 -4.86
N ASP A 81 3.75 23.50 -5.81
CA ASP A 81 3.42 22.08 -5.79
C ASP A 81 4.67 21.26 -5.42
N TYR A 82 4.61 20.57 -4.29
CA TYR A 82 5.66 19.69 -3.82
C TYR A 82 5.49 18.24 -4.25
N ILE A 83 4.39 17.90 -4.92
CA ILE A 83 3.96 16.54 -5.24
C ILE A 83 4.23 16.24 -6.71
N PHE A 84 3.60 16.97 -7.64
CA PHE A 84 3.71 16.64 -9.08
C PHE A 84 4.82 17.40 -9.78
N LYS A 85 5.08 18.65 -9.41
CA LYS A 85 6.09 19.57 -10.00
C LYS A 85 5.85 19.94 -11.47
N THR A 86 5.10 19.15 -12.22
CA THR A 86 4.73 19.45 -13.61
C THR A 86 3.32 18.94 -13.91
N VAL A 87 2.65 19.60 -14.85
CA VAL A 87 1.34 19.17 -15.35
C VAL A 87 1.38 17.75 -15.92
N ASP A 88 2.44 17.39 -16.64
CA ASP A 88 2.55 16.06 -17.23
C ASP A 88 2.64 14.98 -16.16
N ARG A 89 3.44 15.18 -15.11
CA ARG A 89 3.51 14.25 -13.96
C ARG A 89 2.17 14.16 -13.24
N MET A 90 1.46 15.27 -13.07
CA MET A 90 0.10 15.29 -12.51
C MET A 90 -0.87 14.45 -13.36
N LYS A 91 -0.88 14.64 -14.69
CA LYS A 91 -1.76 13.89 -15.60
C LYS A 91 -1.43 12.39 -15.61
N ARG A 92 -0.14 12.04 -15.64
CA ARG A 92 0.33 10.65 -15.57
C ARG A 92 -0.05 9.98 -14.26
N PHE A 93 0.09 10.68 -13.14
CA PHE A 93 -0.37 10.18 -11.84
C PHE A 93 -1.88 9.92 -11.84
N ALA A 94 -2.69 10.88 -12.30
CA ALA A 94 -4.14 10.71 -12.35
C ALA A 94 -4.58 9.53 -13.23
N ASN A 95 -3.99 9.36 -14.42
CA ASN A 95 -4.25 8.20 -15.26
C ASN A 95 -3.76 6.89 -14.63
N SER A 96 -2.63 6.91 -13.92
CA SER A 96 -2.09 5.73 -13.23
C SER A 96 -2.98 5.31 -12.06
N LEU A 97 -3.45 6.28 -11.26
CA LEU A 97 -4.43 6.05 -10.20
C LEU A 97 -5.74 5.53 -10.80
N ARG A 98 -6.21 6.09 -11.93
CA ARG A 98 -7.39 5.59 -12.64
C ARG A 98 -7.21 4.13 -13.07
N LEU A 99 -6.03 3.76 -13.58
CA LEU A 99 -5.70 2.37 -13.91
C LEU A 99 -5.70 1.47 -12.67
N ARG A 100 -5.12 1.92 -11.55
CA ARG A 100 -5.13 1.19 -10.27
C ARG A 100 -6.56 0.89 -9.83
N LEU A 101 -7.42 1.91 -9.77
CA LEU A 101 -8.83 1.75 -9.36
C LEU A 101 -9.61 0.88 -10.34
N ALA A 102 -9.38 1.00 -11.64
CA ALA A 102 -10.03 0.17 -12.64
C ALA A 102 -9.62 -1.32 -12.51
N ILE A 103 -8.33 -1.60 -12.35
CA ILE A 103 -7.83 -2.96 -12.10
C ILE A 103 -8.35 -3.52 -10.76
N ARG A 104 -8.51 -2.66 -9.75
CA ARG A 104 -9.12 -3.02 -8.46
C ARG A 104 -10.54 -3.57 -8.63
N LEU A 105 -11.28 -3.00 -9.58
CA LEU A 105 -12.69 -3.29 -9.82
C LEU A 105 -12.95 -4.29 -10.95
N LYS A 106 -11.92 -4.77 -11.66
CA LYS A 106 -12.07 -5.59 -12.88
C LYS A 106 -12.94 -6.85 -12.69
N ASN A 107 -12.98 -7.38 -11.47
CA ASN A 107 -13.69 -8.62 -11.11
C ASN A 107 -14.88 -8.37 -10.15
N VAL A 108 -15.31 -7.13 -9.97
CA VAL A 108 -16.44 -6.78 -9.10
C VAL A 108 -17.75 -7.43 -9.57
N GLU A 109 -18.65 -7.68 -8.64
CA GLU A 109 -19.91 -8.41 -8.88
C GLU A 109 -20.94 -7.55 -9.61
N ASP A 110 -20.96 -6.26 -9.27
CA ASP A 110 -21.81 -5.27 -9.90
C ASP A 110 -21.43 -5.10 -11.38
N ALA A 111 -22.35 -5.47 -12.27
CA ALA A 111 -22.07 -5.54 -13.70
C ALA A 111 -21.75 -4.18 -14.33
N GLU A 112 -22.38 -3.12 -13.85
CA GLU A 112 -22.18 -1.75 -14.33
C GLU A 112 -20.79 -1.24 -13.93
N LEU A 113 -20.43 -1.39 -12.66
CA LEU A 113 -19.12 -0.99 -12.16
C LEU A 113 -17.99 -1.79 -12.84
N ARG A 114 -18.21 -3.09 -13.06
CA ARG A 114 -17.27 -3.94 -13.79
C ARG A 114 -17.09 -3.48 -15.23
N ALA A 115 -18.18 -3.14 -15.93
CA ALA A 115 -18.10 -2.65 -17.30
C ALA A 115 -17.35 -1.31 -17.38
N LEU A 116 -17.62 -0.38 -16.46
CA LEU A 116 -16.90 0.89 -16.37
C LEU A 116 -15.40 0.69 -16.07
N ALA A 117 -15.07 -0.24 -15.16
CA ALA A 117 -13.69 -0.61 -14.87
C ALA A 117 -12.98 -1.15 -16.13
N GLN A 118 -13.61 -2.07 -16.85
CA GLN A 118 -13.05 -2.62 -18.08
C GLN A 118 -12.81 -1.55 -19.15
N GLN A 119 -13.75 -0.61 -19.33
CA GLN A 119 -13.57 0.52 -20.24
C GLN A 119 -12.33 1.35 -19.88
N ASN A 120 -12.14 1.68 -18.60
CA ASN A 120 -10.98 2.44 -18.14
C ASN A 120 -9.67 1.67 -18.32
N ILE A 121 -9.68 0.35 -18.13
CA ILE A 121 -8.52 -0.51 -18.43
C ILE A 121 -8.20 -0.45 -19.91
N ASP A 122 -9.19 -0.59 -20.80
CA ASP A 122 -8.97 -0.58 -22.25
C ASP A 122 -8.41 0.77 -22.75
N GLU A 123 -8.82 1.88 -22.14
CA GLU A 123 -8.30 3.21 -22.43
C GLU A 123 -6.82 3.41 -22.01
N LEU A 124 -6.37 2.69 -20.97
CA LEU A 124 -5.09 2.97 -20.30
C LEU A 124 -4.04 1.86 -20.46
N LYS A 125 -4.44 0.62 -20.80
CA LYS A 125 -3.55 -0.55 -20.88
C LYS A 125 -2.45 -0.44 -21.93
N GLY A 126 -2.55 0.51 -22.86
CA GLY A 126 -1.49 0.86 -23.80
C GLY A 126 -0.27 1.53 -23.15
N GLY A 127 -0.39 2.01 -21.91
CA GLY A 127 0.75 2.51 -21.12
C GLY A 127 1.30 3.89 -21.54
N THR A 128 0.74 4.54 -22.55
CA THR A 128 1.30 5.78 -23.12
C THR A 128 0.98 7.04 -22.32
N THR A 129 -0.14 7.04 -21.57
CA THR A 129 -0.66 8.21 -20.83
C THR A 129 -0.55 8.08 -19.31
N VAL A 130 -0.09 6.93 -18.81
CA VAL A 130 0.25 6.66 -17.40
C VAL A 130 1.73 7.02 -17.13
N MET A 131 2.23 6.73 -15.93
CA MET A 131 3.66 6.88 -15.61
C MET A 131 4.51 6.10 -16.62
N GLN A 132 5.55 6.73 -17.14
CA GLN A 132 6.42 6.20 -18.19
C GLN A 132 7.80 5.76 -17.68
N SER A 133 8.23 6.30 -16.55
CA SER A 133 9.51 5.95 -15.93
C SER A 133 9.51 6.26 -14.44
N GLU A 134 10.58 5.90 -13.74
CA GLU A 134 10.80 6.18 -12.32
C GLU A 134 10.74 7.70 -12.01
N ALA A 135 11.03 8.57 -12.99
CA ALA A 135 10.91 10.03 -12.85
C ALA A 135 9.46 10.51 -12.66
N ASP A 136 8.47 9.70 -13.02
CA ASP A 136 7.06 10.00 -12.80
C ASP A 136 6.55 9.51 -11.43
N THR A 137 7.39 8.86 -10.62
CA THR A 137 7.05 8.48 -9.24
C THR A 137 6.56 9.71 -8.48
N VAL A 138 5.46 9.56 -7.75
CA VAL A 138 4.87 10.63 -6.96
C VAL A 138 5.01 10.27 -5.48
N GLU A 139 5.70 11.14 -4.76
CA GLU A 139 6.07 10.98 -3.36
C GLU A 139 6.01 12.33 -2.63
N LEU A 140 5.82 12.28 -1.32
CA LEU A 140 5.88 13.42 -0.43
C LEU A 140 7.22 13.42 0.31
N GLN A 141 8.03 14.43 0.04
CA GLN A 141 9.31 14.64 0.72
C GLN A 141 9.06 15.24 2.12
N PHE A 142 9.63 14.62 3.15
CA PHE A 142 9.61 15.14 4.53
C PHE A 142 10.81 16.04 4.81
N ASP A 143 10.68 16.85 5.86
CA ASP A 143 11.73 17.78 6.28
C ASP A 143 12.89 17.03 6.93
N LYS A 144 14.09 17.60 6.81
CA LYS A 144 15.31 17.05 7.42
C LYS A 144 15.49 17.55 8.86
N ASP A 145 14.46 17.37 9.69
CA ASP A 145 14.44 17.80 11.08
C ASP A 145 13.52 16.92 11.94
N ASP A 146 13.48 17.19 13.25
CA ASP A 146 12.65 16.45 14.21
C ASP A 146 11.22 17.05 14.36
N THR A 147 10.90 18.14 13.65
CA THR A 147 9.58 18.81 13.71
C THR A 147 8.59 18.16 12.75
N ASN A 148 8.98 18.01 11.47
CA ASN A 148 8.17 17.33 10.46
C ASN A 148 8.93 16.16 9.77
N PRO A 149 9.50 15.20 10.52
CA PRO A 149 10.20 14.07 9.94
C PRO A 149 9.25 13.04 9.34
N ALA A 150 9.81 12.18 8.50
CA ALA A 150 9.17 10.96 8.04
C ALA A 150 8.69 10.10 9.22
N PRO A 151 7.50 9.47 9.15
CA PRO A 151 6.89 8.80 10.30
C PRO A 151 7.74 7.71 10.96
N ILE A 152 8.45 6.89 10.19
CA ILE A 152 9.31 5.84 10.78
C ILE A 152 10.48 6.45 11.55
N TYR A 153 11.08 7.54 11.06
CA TYR A 153 12.08 8.28 11.81
C TYR A 153 11.49 8.85 13.10
N LYS A 154 10.30 9.47 13.02
CA LYS A 154 9.61 10.03 14.18
C LYS A 154 9.47 8.99 15.29
N GLU A 155 8.92 7.83 14.97
CA GLU A 155 8.76 6.73 15.93
C GLU A 155 10.11 6.32 16.53
N TYR A 156 11.13 6.11 15.69
CA TYR A 156 12.43 5.63 16.16
C TYR A 156 13.23 6.63 16.99
N PHE A 157 13.24 7.90 16.61
CA PHE A 157 14.23 8.88 17.11
C PHE A 157 13.62 10.05 17.86
N VAL A 158 12.35 10.39 17.62
CA VAL A 158 11.62 11.43 18.35
C VAL A 158 10.84 10.81 19.51
N ASP A 159 10.00 9.81 19.22
CA ASP A 159 9.18 9.11 20.22
C ASP A 159 9.93 7.98 20.93
N ASN A 160 11.15 7.67 20.47
CA ASN A 160 12.06 6.70 21.05
C ASN A 160 11.51 5.25 21.07
N ARG A 161 10.64 4.91 20.12
CA ARG A 161 10.01 3.59 19.92
C ARG A 161 10.81 2.75 18.92
N VAL A 162 11.21 1.55 19.32
CA VAL A 162 12.08 0.67 18.52
C VAL A 162 11.39 -0.65 18.16
N ASP A 163 10.20 -0.87 18.70
CA ASP A 163 9.35 -2.05 18.59
C ASP A 163 8.65 -2.24 17.22
N TYR A 164 9.02 -1.43 16.22
CA TYR A 164 8.61 -1.62 14.82
C TYR A 164 9.67 -2.41 14.08
N SER A 165 9.33 -3.58 13.57
CA SER A 165 10.28 -4.48 12.90
C SER A 165 9.68 -5.09 11.64
N PRO A 166 10.52 -5.46 10.66
CA PRO A 166 10.04 -6.13 9.46
C PRO A 166 9.46 -7.50 9.79
N ALA A 167 8.32 -7.82 9.21
CA ALA A 167 7.66 -9.11 9.42
C ALA A 167 8.53 -10.28 8.92
N ASN A 168 8.61 -11.36 9.69
CA ASN A 168 9.41 -12.54 9.35
C ASN A 168 9.00 -13.17 8.01
N SER A 169 7.71 -13.24 7.70
CA SER A 169 7.20 -13.79 6.44
C SER A 169 7.70 -13.00 5.23
N PHE A 170 7.83 -11.69 5.36
CA PHE A 170 8.35 -10.81 4.30
C PHE A 170 9.86 -10.93 4.15
N VAL A 171 10.60 -10.98 5.26
CA VAL A 171 12.05 -11.26 5.24
C VAL A 171 12.32 -12.63 4.61
N GLN A 172 11.57 -13.67 4.99
CA GLN A 172 11.70 -15.01 4.42
C GLN A 172 11.32 -15.06 2.93
N LEU A 173 10.35 -14.25 2.48
CA LEU A 173 10.05 -14.07 1.06
C LEU A 173 11.28 -13.54 0.30
N LEU A 174 11.91 -12.48 0.80
CA LEU A 174 13.10 -11.90 0.17
C LEU A 174 14.35 -12.79 0.30
N LYS A 175 14.43 -13.66 1.30
CA LYS A 175 15.48 -14.68 1.42
C LYS A 175 15.29 -15.86 0.44
N GLY A 176 14.18 -15.91 -0.30
CA GLY A 176 13.82 -17.06 -1.13
C GLY A 176 13.41 -18.29 -0.33
N GLN A 177 13.12 -18.12 0.97
CA GLN A 177 12.68 -19.18 1.87
C GLN A 177 11.15 -19.35 1.87
N ARG A 178 10.41 -18.36 1.36
CA ARG A 178 8.98 -18.43 1.07
C ARG A 178 8.70 -17.91 -0.34
N GLY A 179 8.06 -18.71 -1.18
CA GLY A 179 7.87 -18.37 -2.60
C GLY A 179 8.94 -18.98 -3.51
N ASN A 180 9.07 -18.47 -4.74
CA ASN A 180 9.83 -19.11 -5.83
C ASN A 180 10.82 -18.18 -6.55
N PHE A 181 11.23 -17.06 -5.94
CA PHE A 181 12.06 -16.03 -6.59
C PHE A 181 13.56 -16.14 -6.29
N GLY A 182 13.98 -17.05 -5.41
CA GLY A 182 15.34 -17.06 -4.88
C GLY A 182 15.61 -15.87 -3.96
N VAL A 183 16.89 -15.56 -3.72
CA VAL A 183 17.30 -14.43 -2.86
C VAL A 183 17.08 -13.12 -3.62
N ASP A 184 16.20 -12.28 -3.11
CA ASP A 184 15.89 -10.97 -3.67
C ASP A 184 16.89 -9.90 -3.18
N PRO A 185 17.63 -9.23 -4.10
CA PRO A 185 18.58 -8.19 -3.73
C PRO A 185 18.00 -7.01 -2.94
N ARG A 186 16.67 -6.80 -2.97
CA ARG A 186 16.02 -5.75 -2.16
C ARG A 186 16.07 -6.05 -0.66
N LEU A 187 16.32 -7.30 -0.24
CA LEU A 187 16.54 -7.68 1.15
C LEU A 187 17.55 -6.74 1.85
N GLN A 188 18.68 -6.51 1.18
CA GLN A 188 19.79 -5.67 1.67
C GLN A 188 19.46 -4.18 1.67
N LYS A 189 18.50 -3.77 0.84
CA LYS A 189 18.08 -2.37 0.69
C LYS A 189 16.95 -2.00 1.65
N TYR A 190 16.11 -2.97 2.01
CA TYR A 190 14.96 -2.76 2.88
C TYR A 190 15.36 -2.83 4.35
N PHE A 191 16.34 -3.66 4.70
CA PHE A 191 16.69 -3.91 6.10
C PHE A 191 18.18 -3.71 6.38
N ALA A 192 18.47 -3.33 7.61
CA ALA A 192 19.80 -3.42 8.18
C ALA A 192 20.02 -4.83 8.78
N PRO A 193 21.27 -5.36 8.77
CA PRO A 193 21.60 -6.58 9.49
C PRO A 193 21.17 -6.55 10.96
N LYS A 194 20.78 -7.71 11.50
CA LYS A 194 20.41 -7.85 12.92
C LYS A 194 21.59 -7.57 13.86
N GLY A 195 21.29 -7.28 15.13
CA GLY A 195 22.30 -7.01 16.16
C GLY A 195 22.78 -5.56 16.22
N LEU A 196 22.40 -4.72 15.26
CA LEU A 196 22.66 -3.29 15.27
C LEU A 196 21.76 -2.55 16.26
N SER A 197 22.24 -1.42 16.78
CA SER A 197 21.37 -0.45 17.45
C SER A 197 20.66 0.40 16.39
N LYS A 198 19.52 1.02 16.75
CA LYS A 198 18.84 1.96 15.85
C LYS A 198 19.74 3.07 15.32
N TYR A 199 20.70 3.56 16.12
CA TYR A 199 21.67 4.57 15.70
C TYR A 199 22.68 4.02 14.70
N GLN A 200 23.19 2.79 14.90
CA GLN A 200 24.07 2.15 13.94
C GLN A 200 23.36 1.87 12.61
N ALA A 201 22.08 1.44 12.66
CA ALA A 201 21.26 1.24 11.49
C ALA A 201 20.98 2.55 10.74
N ARG A 202 20.56 3.61 11.43
CA ARG A 202 20.34 4.93 10.82
C ARG A 202 21.59 5.50 10.18
N ASP A 203 22.70 5.54 10.92
CA ASP A 203 23.95 6.15 10.48
C ASP A 203 24.73 5.29 9.47
N LYS A 204 24.13 4.18 8.99
CA LYS A 204 24.75 3.22 8.07
C LYS A 204 26.12 2.72 8.56
N ARG A 205 26.27 2.47 9.86
CA ARG A 205 27.48 1.89 10.46
C ARG A 205 27.50 0.37 10.30
N TYR A 206 27.24 -0.10 9.08
CA TYR A 206 27.20 -1.49 8.67
C TYR A 206 27.41 -1.58 7.15
N THR A 207 27.80 -2.76 6.68
CA THR A 207 27.83 -3.09 5.26
C THR A 207 26.62 -3.94 4.90
N GLU A 208 26.06 -3.75 3.72
CA GLU A 208 25.06 -4.68 3.17
C GLU A 208 25.71 -6.07 3.07
N SER A 209 25.04 -7.10 3.59
CA SER A 209 25.58 -8.46 3.68
C SER A 209 24.91 -9.38 2.67
N ASP A 210 25.71 -10.18 1.96
CA ASP A 210 25.20 -11.26 1.10
C ASP A 210 24.84 -12.51 1.92
N ASN A 211 25.21 -12.57 3.20
CA ASN A 211 24.78 -13.65 4.09
C ASN A 211 23.33 -13.42 4.54
N ILE A 212 22.42 -14.27 4.07
CA ILE A 212 20.99 -14.17 4.36
C ILE A 212 20.65 -14.37 5.86
N ASP A 213 21.53 -14.99 6.64
CA ASP A 213 21.32 -15.24 8.08
C ASP A 213 21.53 -13.99 8.94
N ASP A 214 22.13 -12.95 8.36
CA ASP A 214 22.23 -11.63 8.98
C ASP A 214 20.88 -10.89 8.98
N TYR A 215 19.88 -11.42 8.25
CA TYR A 215 18.54 -10.86 8.15
C TYR A 215 17.51 -11.75 8.83
N LEU A 216 16.83 -11.19 9.83
CA LEU A 216 15.80 -11.88 10.59
C LEU A 216 14.62 -10.93 10.86
N GLY A 217 13.41 -11.33 10.45
CA GLY A 217 12.21 -10.56 10.74
C GLY A 217 11.54 -10.97 12.05
N MET A 218 10.57 -10.17 12.47
CA MET A 218 9.77 -10.41 13.66
C MET A 218 8.52 -11.24 13.31
N PRO A 219 8.28 -12.38 13.96
CA PRO A 219 6.98 -13.06 13.88
C PRO A 219 5.86 -12.14 14.39
N TYR A 220 4.75 -12.07 13.67
CA TYR A 220 3.61 -11.25 14.07
C TYR A 220 2.48 -12.08 14.67
N GLY A 221 1.51 -11.38 15.28
CA GLY A 221 0.31 -11.98 15.83
C GLY A 221 0.51 -12.67 17.18
N MET A 222 1.61 -12.37 17.88
CA MET A 222 1.90 -12.85 19.24
C MET A 222 1.48 -11.85 20.32
N ASN A 223 1.28 -12.34 21.54
CA ASN A 223 1.03 -11.47 22.70
C ASN A 223 2.27 -10.63 23.03
N GLU A 224 2.06 -9.52 23.76
CA GLU A 224 3.08 -8.53 24.06
C GLU A 224 4.33 -9.11 24.76
N SER A 225 4.14 -9.98 25.76
CA SER A 225 5.26 -10.57 26.50
C SER A 225 6.13 -11.47 25.62
N MET A 226 5.52 -12.30 24.78
CA MET A 226 6.26 -13.12 23.83
C MET A 226 6.94 -12.25 22.77
N ALA A 227 6.27 -11.20 22.29
CA ALA A 227 6.83 -10.27 21.32
C ALA A 227 8.10 -9.58 21.87
N ASP A 228 8.06 -9.06 23.09
CA ASP A 228 9.23 -8.43 23.72
C ASP A 228 10.42 -9.40 23.85
N PHE A 229 10.15 -10.63 24.28
CA PHE A 229 11.17 -11.68 24.39
C PHE A 229 11.80 -12.01 23.03
N GLN A 230 11.00 -12.22 21.98
CA GLN A 230 11.48 -12.53 20.63
C GLN A 230 12.20 -11.35 19.97
N PHE A 231 11.87 -10.13 20.37
CA PHE A 231 12.43 -8.89 19.85
C PHE A 231 13.82 -8.58 20.47
N LYS A 232 14.01 -8.87 21.76
CA LYS A 232 15.27 -8.68 22.51
C LYS A 232 15.85 -7.27 22.32
N SER A 233 15.04 -6.25 22.60
CA SER A 233 15.40 -4.83 22.43
C SER A 233 15.96 -4.50 21.02
N GLY A 234 15.46 -5.17 19.99
CA GLY A 234 15.88 -5.00 18.60
C GLY A 234 17.17 -5.72 18.21
N ARG A 235 17.81 -6.45 19.13
CA ARG A 235 19.08 -7.14 18.85
C ARG A 235 18.88 -8.48 18.15
N ALA A 236 17.75 -9.14 18.34
CA ALA A 236 17.47 -10.43 17.72
C ALA A 236 17.03 -10.28 16.25
N VAL A 237 16.48 -9.12 15.88
CA VAL A 237 15.86 -8.89 14.57
C VAL A 237 16.64 -7.85 13.75
N SER A 238 16.40 -7.85 12.45
CA SER A 238 16.77 -6.76 11.55
C SER A 238 15.92 -5.52 11.84
N LEU A 239 16.53 -4.35 11.69
CA LEU A 239 15.80 -3.07 11.68
C LEU A 239 15.60 -2.60 10.24
N PHE A 240 14.80 -1.55 10.05
CA PHE A 240 14.72 -0.87 8.75
C PHE A 240 16.11 -0.36 8.30
N SER A 241 16.33 -0.29 6.99
CA SER A 241 17.61 0.20 6.46
C SER A 241 17.85 1.68 6.77
N SER A 242 19.11 2.10 6.70
CA SER A 242 19.50 3.51 6.86
C SER A 242 18.66 4.46 6.01
N LYS A 243 18.28 4.06 4.80
CA LYS A 243 17.47 4.88 3.86
C LYS A 243 16.11 5.23 4.46
N ILE A 244 15.42 4.25 5.04
CA ILE A 244 14.09 4.41 5.63
C ILE A 244 14.16 5.15 6.96
N LEU A 245 15.26 4.96 7.70
CA LEU A 245 15.50 5.59 8.98
C LEU A 245 15.99 7.05 8.88
N GLN A 246 15.95 7.70 7.71
CA GLN A 246 16.26 9.13 7.61
C GLN A 246 15.04 10.01 7.90
N PRO A 247 15.21 11.20 8.50
CA PRO A 247 14.10 12.12 8.75
C PRO A 247 13.47 12.63 7.44
N ASP A 248 14.27 12.76 6.39
CA ASP A 248 13.86 13.20 5.06
C ASP A 248 13.54 12.01 4.14
N TYR A 249 13.04 10.89 4.67
CA TYR A 249 12.55 9.82 3.81
C TYR A 249 11.25 10.25 3.11
N ALA A 250 11.16 10.07 1.78
CA ALA A 250 9.98 10.42 1.01
C ALA A 250 8.91 9.32 1.04
N GLU A 251 7.66 9.66 1.38
CA GLU A 251 6.54 8.72 1.37
C GLU A 251 5.91 8.59 -0.02
N VAL A 252 5.69 7.35 -0.44
CA VAL A 252 5.21 7.04 -1.80
C VAL A 252 3.68 7.10 -1.86
N PHE A 253 3.15 7.92 -2.76
CA PHE A 253 1.74 7.83 -3.14
C PHE A 253 1.53 6.74 -4.21
N MET A 254 2.35 6.77 -5.27
CA MET A 254 2.36 5.76 -6.34
C MET A 254 3.72 5.74 -7.07
N GLU A 255 4.22 4.53 -7.34
CA GLU A 255 5.47 4.30 -8.07
C GLU A 255 5.23 3.82 -9.50
N TYR A 256 6.17 4.09 -10.39
CA TYR A 256 6.20 3.51 -11.74
C TYR A 256 6.27 1.97 -11.74
N SER A 257 6.95 1.39 -10.75
CA SER A 257 7.04 -0.07 -10.57
C SER A 257 5.65 -0.71 -10.48
N GLU A 258 4.75 -0.08 -9.73
CA GLU A 258 3.37 -0.50 -9.59
C GLU A 258 2.59 -0.39 -10.90
N VAL A 259 2.75 0.71 -11.65
CA VAL A 259 2.11 0.90 -12.96
C VAL A 259 2.52 -0.19 -13.93
N CYS A 260 3.79 -0.58 -13.94
CA CYS A 260 4.26 -1.73 -14.72
C CYS A 260 3.53 -3.03 -14.34
N PHE A 261 3.36 -3.32 -13.05
CA PHE A 261 2.60 -4.51 -12.63
C PHE A 261 1.12 -4.43 -12.98
N LEU A 262 0.49 -3.25 -12.87
CA LEU A 262 -0.88 -3.02 -13.33
C LEU A 262 -1.02 -3.24 -14.84
N LEU A 263 -0.05 -2.79 -15.65
CA LEU A 263 -0.01 -3.01 -17.09
C LEU A 263 0.25 -4.48 -17.45
N SER A 264 1.06 -5.20 -16.67
CA SER A 264 1.22 -6.64 -16.83
C SER A 264 -0.12 -7.34 -16.66
N GLU A 265 -0.81 -7.08 -15.55
CA GLU A 265 -2.13 -7.64 -15.27
C GLU A 265 -3.19 -7.26 -16.32
N ALA A 266 -3.26 -5.99 -16.69
CA ALA A 266 -4.19 -5.47 -17.69
C ALA A 266 -4.02 -6.12 -19.08
N ASN A 267 -2.80 -6.56 -19.40
CA ASN A 267 -2.45 -7.20 -20.65
C ASN A 267 -2.29 -8.73 -20.52
N GLY A 268 -2.97 -9.34 -19.54
CA GLY A 268 -3.02 -10.79 -19.40
C GLY A 268 -1.74 -11.40 -18.83
N TRP A 269 -1.17 -10.77 -17.81
CA TRP A 269 0.10 -11.14 -17.17
C TRP A 269 1.29 -11.02 -18.13
N ASP A 270 1.36 -9.91 -18.86
CA ASP A 270 2.43 -9.67 -19.82
C ASP A 270 3.81 -9.68 -19.14
N ASN A 271 4.70 -10.53 -19.66
CA ASN A 271 6.01 -10.77 -19.08
C ASN A 271 6.97 -9.59 -19.27
N THR A 272 6.77 -8.74 -20.28
CA THR A 272 7.60 -7.56 -20.52
C THR A 272 7.33 -6.52 -19.44
N TRP A 273 6.06 -6.20 -19.20
CA TRP A 273 5.65 -5.28 -18.14
C TRP A 273 6.00 -5.80 -16.74
N TYR A 274 5.84 -7.10 -16.51
CA TYR A 274 6.27 -7.74 -15.27
C TYR A 274 7.75 -7.49 -14.97
N LYS A 275 8.64 -7.78 -15.94
CA LYS A 275 10.09 -7.57 -15.78
C LYS A 275 10.45 -6.10 -15.60
N LYS A 276 9.78 -5.19 -16.33
CA LYS A 276 9.94 -3.74 -16.13
C LYS A 276 9.56 -3.30 -14.70
N GLY A 277 8.49 -3.85 -14.13
CA GLY A 277 8.08 -3.55 -12.76
C GLY A 277 9.11 -4.00 -11.72
N VAL A 278 9.65 -5.21 -11.88
CA VAL A 278 10.74 -5.73 -11.01
C VAL A 278 11.98 -4.86 -11.13
N GLU A 279 12.40 -4.53 -12.35
CA GLU A 279 13.56 -3.68 -12.61
C GLU A 279 13.40 -2.28 -11.99
N ALA A 280 12.27 -1.62 -12.24
CA ALA A 280 11.98 -0.28 -11.72
C ALA A 280 11.98 -0.26 -10.18
N SER A 281 11.38 -1.28 -9.54
CA SER A 281 11.42 -1.43 -8.09
C SER A 281 12.86 -1.55 -7.59
N MET A 282 13.68 -2.40 -8.20
CA MET A 282 15.09 -2.57 -7.79
C MET A 282 15.92 -1.30 -7.98
N LYS A 283 15.71 -0.56 -9.07
CA LYS A 283 16.38 0.73 -9.33
C LYS A 283 16.02 1.78 -8.28
N LYS A 284 14.74 1.93 -7.91
CA LYS A 284 14.30 2.86 -6.85
C LYS A 284 15.03 2.63 -5.53
N TRP A 285 15.36 1.38 -5.24
CA TRP A 285 16.05 0.97 -4.02
C TRP A 285 17.58 0.94 -4.15
N GLY A 286 18.13 1.30 -5.32
CA GLY A 286 19.57 1.39 -5.55
C GLY A 286 20.26 0.03 -5.55
N VAL A 287 19.57 -1.03 -5.99
CA VAL A 287 20.19 -2.33 -6.25
C VAL A 287 21.20 -2.19 -7.39
N ASP A 288 22.36 -2.82 -7.25
CA ASP A 288 23.41 -2.83 -8.27
C ASP A 288 22.90 -3.44 -9.60
N SER A 289 23.33 -2.87 -10.72
CA SER A 289 22.83 -3.26 -12.05
C SER A 289 23.16 -4.71 -12.43
N ALA A 290 24.28 -5.27 -11.96
CA ALA A 290 24.61 -6.67 -12.17
C ALA A 290 23.68 -7.58 -11.35
N LYS A 291 23.37 -7.22 -10.09
CA LYS A 291 22.39 -7.93 -9.26
C LYS A 291 20.99 -7.90 -9.88
N ILE A 292 20.57 -6.76 -10.44
CA ILE A 292 19.30 -6.63 -11.18
C ILE A 292 19.28 -7.58 -12.37
N THR A 293 20.32 -7.55 -13.21
CA THR A 293 20.40 -8.37 -14.43
C THR A 293 20.35 -9.86 -14.10
N ASN A 294 21.07 -10.29 -13.07
CA ASN A 294 21.07 -11.69 -12.60
C ASN A 294 19.73 -12.12 -12.01
N PHE A 295 19.05 -11.24 -11.29
CA PHE A 295 17.72 -11.56 -10.77
C PHE A 295 16.70 -11.69 -11.91
N LEU A 296 16.67 -10.74 -12.85
CA LEU A 296 15.73 -10.75 -13.98
C LEU A 296 15.93 -11.93 -14.97
N SER A 297 17.11 -12.55 -14.98
CA SER A 297 17.38 -13.75 -15.77
C SER A 297 16.90 -15.03 -15.09
N THR A 298 16.68 -15.00 -13.77
CA THR A 298 16.29 -16.16 -12.96
C THR A 298 14.85 -16.11 -12.45
N ILE A 299 14.20 -14.94 -12.45
CA ILE A 299 12.80 -14.84 -12.01
C ILE A 299 11.87 -15.75 -12.83
N PRO A 300 10.92 -16.44 -12.16
CA PRO A 300 9.86 -17.17 -12.84
C PRO A 300 9.08 -16.30 -13.83
N ALA A 301 8.57 -16.91 -14.90
CA ALA A 301 7.74 -16.21 -15.90
C ALA A 301 6.50 -15.56 -15.27
N ALA A 302 6.01 -14.50 -15.90
CA ALA A 302 4.79 -13.84 -15.45
C ALA A 302 3.59 -14.80 -15.42
N ASN A 303 2.91 -14.78 -14.29
CA ASN A 303 1.57 -15.31 -14.07
C ASN A 303 0.97 -14.49 -12.92
N GLU A 304 -0.31 -14.72 -12.60
CA GLU A 304 -1.00 -14.01 -11.53
C GLU A 304 -0.21 -13.99 -10.21
N ALA A 305 0.18 -15.16 -9.72
CA ALA A 305 0.89 -15.31 -8.45
C ALA A 305 2.24 -14.58 -8.45
N ASN A 306 3.00 -14.69 -9.54
CA ASN A 306 4.34 -14.13 -9.63
C ASN A 306 4.31 -12.60 -9.74
N VAL A 307 3.44 -12.08 -10.61
CA VAL A 307 3.26 -10.63 -10.82
C VAL A 307 2.78 -9.97 -9.54
N LEU A 308 1.74 -10.51 -8.90
CA LEU A 308 1.17 -9.93 -7.69
C LEU A 308 2.10 -10.05 -6.48
N THR A 309 2.89 -11.12 -6.37
CA THR A 309 3.89 -11.21 -5.29
C THR A 309 5.03 -10.22 -5.48
N GLN A 310 5.49 -9.98 -6.71
CA GLN A 310 6.49 -8.95 -6.97
C GLN A 310 5.94 -7.54 -6.80
N LYS A 311 4.66 -7.32 -7.13
CA LYS A 311 3.94 -6.07 -6.79
C LYS A 311 3.90 -5.86 -5.28
N TYR A 312 3.57 -6.89 -4.50
CA TYR A 312 3.59 -6.83 -3.03
C TYR A 312 4.98 -6.45 -2.48
N ILE A 313 6.06 -7.00 -3.04
CA ILE A 313 7.43 -6.60 -2.64
C ILE A 313 7.69 -5.13 -2.97
N ALA A 314 7.29 -4.66 -4.16
CA ALA A 314 7.48 -3.27 -4.56
C ALA A 314 6.68 -2.29 -3.69
N LEU A 315 5.51 -2.69 -3.20
CA LEU A 315 4.64 -1.90 -2.34
C LEU A 315 5.09 -1.86 -0.86
N TYR A 316 6.31 -2.28 -0.52
CA TYR A 316 6.79 -2.36 0.86
C TYR A 316 6.56 -1.08 1.68
N MET A 317 6.78 0.10 1.07
CA MET A 317 6.59 1.40 1.70
C MET A 317 5.26 2.08 1.35
N ASN A 318 4.28 1.30 0.86
CA ASN A 318 2.91 1.74 0.60
C ASN A 318 1.91 0.73 1.20
N PRO A 319 1.75 0.72 2.54
CA PRO A 319 1.01 -0.32 3.24
C PRO A 319 -0.49 -0.34 2.92
N ASN A 320 -1.09 0.82 2.65
CA ASN A 320 -2.51 0.93 2.29
C ASN A 320 -2.80 0.21 0.97
N GLU A 321 -1.99 0.49 -0.06
CA GLU A 321 -2.10 -0.18 -1.36
C GLU A 321 -1.78 -1.67 -1.25
N SER A 322 -0.74 -2.04 -0.49
CA SER A 322 -0.38 -3.44 -0.24
C SER A 322 -1.52 -4.22 0.41
N TRP A 323 -2.19 -3.63 1.41
CA TRP A 323 -3.34 -4.25 2.07
C TRP A 323 -4.59 -4.30 1.17
N ALA A 324 -4.85 -3.27 0.37
CA ALA A 324 -5.93 -3.28 -0.60
C ALA A 324 -5.72 -4.35 -1.69
N GLU A 325 -4.49 -4.54 -2.18
CA GLU A 325 -4.15 -5.56 -3.18
C GLU A 325 -4.16 -6.97 -2.62
N TYR A 326 -3.66 -7.15 -1.39
CA TYR A 326 -3.81 -8.42 -0.69
C TYR A 326 -5.29 -8.77 -0.55
N ARG A 327 -6.15 -7.81 -0.17
CA ARG A 327 -7.61 -8.01 -0.07
C ARG A 327 -8.28 -8.32 -1.41
N ARG A 328 -7.89 -7.63 -2.48
CA ARG A 328 -8.41 -7.88 -3.81
C ARG A 328 -8.08 -9.28 -4.33
N THR A 329 -6.84 -9.74 -4.10
CA THR A 329 -6.25 -10.85 -4.87
C THR A 329 -5.91 -12.10 -4.07
N GLY A 330 -5.71 -11.97 -2.76
CA GLY A 330 -5.18 -13.05 -1.91
C GLY A 330 -3.67 -13.24 -1.99
N TYR A 331 -2.97 -12.52 -2.87
CA TYR A 331 -1.52 -12.63 -3.02
C TYR A 331 -0.77 -11.57 -2.19
N PRO A 332 0.39 -11.93 -1.62
CA PRO A 332 1.07 -13.21 -1.79
C PRO A 332 0.52 -14.31 -0.87
N HIS A 333 0.69 -15.57 -1.27
CA HIS A 333 0.40 -16.73 -0.41
C HIS A 333 1.49 -16.97 0.66
N THR A 334 2.43 -16.04 0.81
CA THR A 334 3.54 -16.16 1.76
C THR A 334 3.21 -15.57 3.13
N LEU A 335 2.11 -14.86 3.30
CA LEU A 335 1.68 -14.38 4.62
C LEU A 335 1.34 -15.57 5.54
N ILE A 336 1.68 -15.44 6.82
CA ILE A 336 1.26 -16.34 7.90
C ILE A 336 -0.20 -16.00 8.24
N LYS A 337 -1.07 -17.02 8.22
CA LYS A 337 -2.50 -16.89 8.53
C LYS A 337 -2.79 -17.31 9.97
N VAL A 338 -3.94 -16.88 10.49
CA VAL A 338 -4.43 -17.35 11.80
C VAL A 338 -4.54 -18.87 11.77
N GLY A 339 -3.99 -19.52 12.80
CA GLY A 339 -3.92 -20.96 12.95
C GLY A 339 -2.64 -21.60 12.39
N GLU A 340 -1.83 -20.87 11.61
CA GLU A 340 -0.56 -21.39 11.09
C GLU A 340 0.59 -21.23 12.10
N GLU A 341 1.55 -22.15 12.04
CA GLU A 341 2.78 -22.07 12.82
C GLU A 341 3.86 -21.25 12.10
N THR A 342 4.67 -20.56 12.90
CA THR A 342 5.85 -19.84 12.44
C THR A 342 7.01 -20.03 13.41
N ASP A 343 8.23 -19.94 12.91
CA ASP A 343 9.42 -20.12 13.74
C ASP A 343 9.61 -18.93 14.70
N LEU A 344 10.01 -19.26 15.93
CA LEU A 344 10.47 -18.28 16.90
C LEU A 344 11.91 -17.85 16.57
N ASN A 345 12.23 -16.59 16.84
CA ASN A 345 13.59 -16.07 16.73
C ASN A 345 14.49 -16.58 17.87
N ILE A 346 13.92 -16.77 19.06
CA ILE A 346 14.59 -17.26 20.27
C ILE A 346 13.75 -18.40 20.84
N PRO A 347 14.32 -19.59 21.09
CA PRO A 347 13.58 -20.66 21.76
C PRO A 347 13.05 -20.22 23.12
N THR A 348 11.86 -20.70 23.50
CA THR A 348 11.30 -20.43 24.84
C THR A 348 12.13 -21.14 25.93
N GLU A 349 11.93 -20.77 27.20
CA GLU A 349 12.59 -21.45 28.33
C GLU A 349 12.28 -22.96 28.37
N SER A 350 11.10 -23.35 27.90
CA SER A 350 10.65 -24.74 27.74
C SER A 350 11.22 -25.43 26.49
N GLY A 351 11.98 -24.73 25.65
CA GLY A 351 12.61 -25.26 24.44
C GLY A 351 11.74 -25.25 23.19
N GLU A 352 10.60 -24.57 23.20
CA GLU A 352 9.74 -24.45 22.02
C GLU A 352 10.41 -23.55 20.99
N THR A 353 10.34 -23.93 19.71
CA THR A 353 10.96 -23.20 18.59
C THR A 353 9.94 -22.62 17.62
N LYS A 354 8.65 -22.80 17.90
CA LYS A 354 7.55 -22.37 17.04
C LYS A 354 6.45 -21.71 17.85
N TYR A 355 5.71 -20.83 17.17
CA TYR A 355 4.52 -20.17 17.66
C TYR A 355 3.38 -20.41 16.67
N LYS A 356 2.17 -20.69 17.19
CA LYS A 356 0.96 -20.76 16.38
C LYS A 356 0.25 -19.41 16.45
N PHE A 357 0.02 -18.77 15.31
CA PHE A 357 -0.68 -17.49 15.28
C PHE A 357 -2.14 -17.66 15.69
N GLU A 358 -2.49 -17.16 16.88
CA GLU A 358 -3.87 -17.06 17.34
C GLU A 358 -4.35 -15.61 17.30
N SER A 359 -5.58 -15.40 16.82
CA SER A 359 -6.16 -14.06 16.81
C SER A 359 -6.51 -13.62 18.23
N LEU A 360 -6.04 -12.43 18.60
CA LEU A 360 -6.38 -11.79 19.88
C LEU A 360 -7.74 -11.07 19.82
N VAL A 361 -8.38 -11.03 18.65
CA VAL A 361 -9.65 -10.34 18.43
C VAL A 361 -10.75 -11.36 18.14
N ASN A 362 -11.74 -11.44 19.04
CA ASN A 362 -12.85 -12.37 18.91
C ASN A 362 -13.60 -12.17 17.58
N GLY A 363 -13.88 -13.28 16.87
CA GLY A 363 -14.59 -13.27 15.59
C GLY A 363 -13.74 -12.91 14.36
N VAL A 364 -12.46 -12.56 14.53
CA VAL A 364 -11.54 -12.24 13.42
C VAL A 364 -10.56 -13.39 13.23
N ASN A 365 -10.81 -14.23 12.22
CA ASN A 365 -10.03 -15.45 11.96
C ASN A 365 -9.11 -15.33 10.73
N ALA A 366 -8.91 -14.12 10.22
CA ALA A 366 -8.06 -13.80 9.08
C ALA A 366 -7.56 -12.37 9.21
N ILE A 367 -6.70 -11.94 8.27
CA ILE A 367 -6.33 -10.52 8.16
C ILE A 367 -7.62 -9.71 7.94
N PRO A 368 -7.87 -8.63 8.72
CA PRO A 368 -9.06 -7.81 8.62
C PRO A 368 -9.38 -7.37 7.18
N GLU A 369 -10.67 -7.38 6.86
CA GLU A 369 -11.21 -6.99 5.55
C GLU A 369 -11.38 -5.47 5.42
N ARG A 370 -11.55 -4.80 6.56
CA ARG A 370 -11.75 -3.37 6.68
C ARG A 370 -11.44 -2.93 8.12
N LEU A 371 -11.34 -1.63 8.34
CA LEU A 371 -11.33 -1.06 9.68
C LEU A 371 -12.76 -0.72 10.12
N LEU A 372 -12.95 -0.70 11.43
CA LEU A 372 -14.17 -0.17 12.05
C LEU A 372 -14.26 1.33 11.81
N TYR A 373 -15.46 1.86 11.70
CA TYR A 373 -15.63 3.31 11.72
C TYR A 373 -15.16 3.89 13.06
N PRO A 374 -14.54 5.08 13.08
CA PRO A 374 -14.14 5.75 14.31
C PRO A 374 -15.31 5.97 15.26
N SER A 375 -15.11 5.68 16.55
CA SER A 375 -16.19 5.72 17.56
C SER A 375 -16.88 7.07 17.67
N ALA A 376 -16.15 8.17 17.47
CA ALA A 376 -16.73 9.52 17.48
C ALA A 376 -17.82 9.70 16.42
N TYR A 377 -17.60 9.19 15.20
CA TYR A 377 -18.54 9.33 14.08
C TYR A 377 -19.79 8.46 14.23
N LYS A 378 -19.68 7.35 14.97
CA LYS A 378 -20.83 6.51 15.33
C LYS A 378 -21.85 7.24 16.18
N VAL A 379 -21.41 8.21 16.99
CA VAL A 379 -22.25 8.92 17.97
C VAL A 379 -22.80 10.23 17.41
N ILE A 380 -22.04 10.95 16.59
CA ILE A 380 -22.47 12.26 16.08
C ILE A 380 -23.29 12.18 14.78
N ASN A 381 -23.24 11.05 14.06
CA ASN A 381 -23.97 10.84 12.80
C ASN A 381 -24.66 9.46 12.76
N VAL A 382 -25.35 9.11 13.85
CA VAL A 382 -25.87 7.76 14.14
C VAL A 382 -26.73 7.20 13.02
N GLU A 383 -27.72 7.96 12.56
CA GLU A 383 -28.70 7.48 11.57
C GLU A 383 -28.03 7.13 10.24
N ASN A 384 -27.19 8.03 9.70
CA ASN A 384 -26.48 7.77 8.46
C ASN A 384 -25.44 6.66 8.59
N PHE A 385 -24.76 6.57 9.74
CA PHE A 385 -23.87 5.45 10.05
C PHE A 385 -24.64 4.11 10.04
N GLN A 386 -25.81 4.04 10.68
CA GLN A 386 -26.64 2.83 10.67
C GLN A 386 -27.14 2.49 9.25
N ASN A 387 -27.47 3.50 8.44
CA ASN A 387 -27.84 3.30 7.05
C ASN A 387 -26.67 2.76 6.21
N ALA A 388 -25.44 3.23 6.47
CA ALA A 388 -24.22 2.71 5.84
C ALA A 388 -23.96 1.24 6.20
N LEU A 389 -24.19 0.86 7.46
CA LEU A 389 -24.10 -0.56 7.83
C LEU A 389 -25.12 -1.41 7.05
N LYS A 390 -26.37 -0.95 6.97
CA LYS A 390 -27.44 -1.64 6.23
C LYS A 390 -27.14 -1.76 4.73
N SER A 391 -26.62 -0.70 4.08
CA SER A 391 -26.26 -0.74 2.65
C SER A 391 -25.16 -1.76 2.36
N MET A 392 -24.23 -1.95 3.30
CA MET A 392 -23.21 -3.01 3.22
C MET A 392 -23.71 -4.37 3.71
N GLY A 393 -24.99 -4.52 4.08
CA GLY A 393 -25.56 -5.78 4.57
C GLY A 393 -25.03 -6.19 5.96
N MET A 394 -24.70 -5.22 6.81
CA MET A 394 -24.24 -5.43 8.18
C MET A 394 -25.29 -4.98 9.19
N GLY A 395 -25.48 -5.76 10.26
CA GLY A 395 -26.24 -5.34 11.45
C GLY A 395 -25.39 -4.60 12.49
N THR A 396 -24.08 -4.85 12.49
CA THR A 396 -23.08 -4.25 13.37
C THR A 396 -21.81 -3.97 12.60
N ASP A 397 -21.03 -2.98 13.03
CA ASP A 397 -19.73 -2.65 12.43
C ASP A 397 -18.71 -3.75 12.74
N VAL A 398 -18.27 -4.50 11.72
CA VAL A 398 -17.38 -5.66 11.86
C VAL A 398 -16.22 -5.59 10.88
N MET A 399 -15.03 -6.02 11.35
CA MET A 399 -13.81 -6.04 10.53
C MET A 399 -13.76 -7.16 9.49
N THR A 400 -14.66 -8.13 9.56
CA THR A 400 -14.75 -9.29 8.65
C THR A 400 -15.62 -9.04 7.41
N LYS A 401 -16.22 -7.86 7.29
CA LYS A 401 -17.02 -7.53 6.11
C LYS A 401 -16.10 -7.19 4.93
N LYS A 402 -16.12 -8.06 3.93
CA LYS A 402 -15.52 -7.84 2.61
C LYS A 402 -16.09 -6.57 1.96
N LEU A 403 -15.20 -5.73 1.46
CA LEU A 403 -15.53 -4.55 0.66
C LEU A 403 -15.82 -4.96 -0.79
N ILE A 404 -16.40 -4.06 -1.58
CA ILE A 404 -16.95 -4.37 -2.91
C ILE A 404 -15.91 -4.96 -3.87
N PHE A 405 -14.63 -4.62 -3.69
CA PHE A 405 -13.52 -5.10 -4.51
C PHE A 405 -12.85 -6.38 -3.98
N ASP A 406 -13.13 -6.82 -2.75
CA ASP A 406 -12.53 -8.03 -2.19
C ASP A 406 -13.21 -9.27 -2.78
N ARG A 407 -12.40 -10.10 -3.46
CA ARG A 407 -12.86 -11.33 -4.13
C ARG A 407 -12.09 -12.56 -3.67
N ARG A 408 -11.40 -12.49 -2.54
CA ARG A 408 -10.72 -13.67 -1.99
C ARG A 408 -11.75 -14.73 -1.64
N ASN A 409 -11.45 -15.98 -1.93
CA ASN A 409 -12.24 -17.10 -1.47
C ASN A 409 -11.96 -17.37 0.01
#